data_AF-A0A2G9TBK8-F1
#
_entry.id   AF-A0A2G9TBK8-F1
#
_cell.length_a   1.000
_cell.length_b   1.000
_cell.length_c   1.000
_cell.angle_alpha   90.00
_cell.angle_beta   90.00
_cell.angle_gamma   90.00
#
_symmetry.space_group_name_H-M   'P 1'
#
loop_
_entity.id
_entity.type
_entity.pdbx_description
1 polymer ?
#
loop_
_entity_poly.entity_id
_entity_poly.type
_entity_poly.pdbx_seq_one_letter_code
_entity_poly.pdbx_strand_id
1 'polypeptide(L)' 'AGLPYSDQMITREDVADWRRMSAYFESATPIWPPGSQAGYHALTFGFLVDQIVRRLDRYHRGLTDFLNEITRDHGIQFHF' A
#
# COMPACT_ATOMS: atom_id res chain seq x y z
N ALA A 1 8.89 -7.91 2.17
CA ALA A 1 7.70 -8.56 1.60
C ALA A 1 8.05 -9.47 0.43
N GLY A 2 8.95 -9.06 -0.48
CA GLY A 2 9.27 -9.86 -1.68
C GLY A 2 8.21 -9.70 -2.78
N LEU A 3 7.52 -8.55 -2.80
CA LEU A 3 6.43 -8.22 -3.72
C LEU A 3 6.72 -6.91 -4.47
N PRO A 4 7.88 -6.75 -5.13
CA PRO A 4 8.28 -5.48 -5.75
C PRO A 4 7.40 -5.06 -6.95
N TYR A 5 6.76 -6.03 -7.60
CA TYR A 5 5.88 -5.85 -8.75
C TYR A 5 4.80 -6.94 -8.76
N SER A 6 3.85 -6.80 -9.68
CA SER A 6 2.77 -7.76 -9.88
C SER A 6 3.10 -8.78 -10.95
N ASP A 7 2.73 -10.03 -10.72
CA ASP A 7 2.76 -11.12 -11.70
C ASP A 7 1.54 -11.13 -12.62
N GLN A 8 0.47 -10.43 -12.22
CA GLN A 8 -0.74 -10.20 -13.00
C GLN A 8 -0.85 -8.75 -13.48
N MET A 9 -1.65 -8.52 -14.52
CA MET A 9 -1.98 -7.18 -14.96
C MET A 9 -2.89 -6.52 -13.92
N ILE A 10 -2.42 -5.41 -13.35
CA ILE A 10 -3.20 -4.56 -12.43
C ILE A 10 -3.66 -3.34 -13.22
N THR A 11 -4.98 -3.11 -13.25
CA THR A 11 -5.59 -1.98 -13.96
C THR A 11 -5.65 -0.73 -13.08
N ARG A 12 -6.05 0.40 -13.67
CA ARG A 12 -6.28 1.64 -12.92
C ARG A 12 -7.47 1.50 -11.97
N GLU A 13 -8.46 0.75 -12.38
CA GLU A 13 -9.67 0.45 -11.62
C GLU A 13 -9.34 -0.42 -10.40
N ASP A 14 -8.37 -1.34 -10.54
CA ASP A 14 -7.92 -2.17 -9.42
C ASP A 14 -7.18 -1.34 -8.36
N VAL A 15 -6.28 -0.44 -8.76
CA VAL A 15 -5.58 0.43 -7.80
C VAL A 15 -6.50 1.47 -7.16
N ALA A 16 -7.59 1.86 -7.82
CA ALA A 16 -8.60 2.77 -7.27
C ALA A 16 -9.48 2.12 -6.20
N ASP A 17 -9.56 0.79 -6.17
CA ASP A 17 -10.30 0.03 -5.16
C ASP A 17 -9.33 -0.71 -4.22
N TRP A 18 -9.16 -0.14 -3.02
CA TRP A 18 -8.27 -0.72 -2.00
C TRP A 18 -8.62 -2.17 -1.64
N ARG A 19 -9.88 -2.60 -1.80
CA ARG A 19 -10.29 -3.99 -1.51
C ARG A 19 -9.72 -4.95 -2.53
N ARG A 20 -9.63 -4.55 -3.80
CA ARG A 20 -9.00 -5.34 -4.86
C ARG A 20 -7.50 -5.48 -4.63
N MET A 21 -6.84 -4.37 -4.26
CA MET A 21 -5.43 -4.40 -3.89
C MET A 21 -5.18 -5.27 -2.64
N SER A 22 -6.07 -5.22 -1.64
CA SER A 22 -6.01 -6.10 -0.48
C SER A 22 -6.07 -7.58 -0.88
N ALA A 23 -7.06 -7.96 -1.68
CA ALA A 23 -7.24 -9.34 -2.12
C ALA A 23 -6.04 -9.84 -2.94
N TYR A 24 -5.50 -8.97 -3.82
CA TYR A 24 -4.27 -9.25 -4.56
C TYR A 24 -3.13 -9.62 -3.60
N PHE A 25 -2.79 -8.76 -2.64
CA PHE A 25 -1.65 -9.01 -1.73
C PHE A 25 -1.85 -10.20 -0.81
N GLU A 26 -3.08 -10.50 -0.40
CA GLU A 26 -3.39 -11.68 0.42
C GLU A 26 -3.15 -13.00 -0.33
N SER A 27 -3.32 -12.99 -1.65
CA SER A 27 -3.08 -14.16 -2.51
C SER A 27 -1.67 -14.21 -3.12
N ALA A 28 -0.93 -13.10 -3.08
CA ALA A 28 0.33 -12.96 -3.80
C ALA A 28 1.42 -13.86 -3.21
N THR A 29 2.15 -14.55 -4.09
CA THR A 29 3.35 -15.31 -3.71
C THR A 29 4.59 -14.40 -3.80
N PRO A 30 5.38 -14.25 -2.72
CA PRO A 30 6.63 -13.50 -2.79
C PRO A 30 7.60 -14.07 -3.84
N ILE A 31 8.19 -13.18 -4.64
CA ILE A 31 9.18 -13.51 -5.67
C ILE A 31 10.45 -14.12 -5.06
N TRP A 32 10.76 -13.71 -3.83
CA TRP A 32 11.80 -14.28 -3.00
C TRP A 32 11.33 -14.40 -1.55
N PRO A 33 11.90 -15.32 -0.75
CA PRO A 33 11.55 -15.45 0.66
C PRO A 33 11.64 -14.11 1.40
N PRO A 34 10.61 -13.70 2.18
CA PRO A 34 10.66 -12.46 2.94
C PRO A 34 11.93 -12.37 3.81
N GLY A 35 12.62 -11.23 3.74
CA GLY A 35 13.84 -10.96 4.51
C GLY A 35 15.13 -11.50 3.88
N SER A 36 15.06 -12.34 2.84
CA SER A 36 16.26 -12.87 2.17
C SER A 36 16.93 -11.86 1.23
N GLN A 37 16.16 -10.93 0.64
CA GLN A 37 16.65 -9.90 -0.26
C GLN A 37 15.85 -8.59 -0.12
N ALA A 38 16.50 -7.48 -0.45
CA ALA A 38 15.88 -6.16 -0.60
C ALA A 38 15.70 -5.85 -2.09
N GLY A 39 14.49 -5.46 -2.48
CA GLY A 39 14.18 -5.00 -3.83
C GLY A 39 13.21 -3.84 -3.75
N TYR A 40 13.37 -2.85 -4.63
CA TYR A 40 12.56 -1.65 -4.60
C TYR A 40 11.11 -1.95 -5.02
N HIS A 41 10.17 -1.68 -4.12
CA HIS A 41 8.73 -1.88 -4.34
C HIS A 41 8.13 -0.62 -4.99
N ALA A 42 8.57 -0.33 -6.22
CA ALA A 42 8.36 0.96 -6.87
C ALA A 42 6.90 1.43 -6.88
N LEU A 43 5.97 0.50 -7.07
CA LEU A 43 4.54 0.78 -7.06
C LEU A 43 3.84 0.12 -5.85
N THR A 44 4.24 -1.10 -5.51
CA THR A 44 3.54 -1.91 -4.51
C THR A 44 3.74 -1.43 -3.07
N PHE A 45 4.78 -0.62 -2.79
CA PHE A 45 5.08 -0.15 -1.44
C PHE A 45 3.92 0.65 -0.84
N GLY A 46 3.43 1.67 -1.55
CA GLY A 46 2.35 2.53 -1.07
C GLY A 46 1.07 1.74 -0.79
N PHE A 47 0.70 0.82 -1.68
CA PHE A 47 -0.49 0.00 -1.51
C PHE A 47 -0.37 -1.00 -0.34
N LEU A 48 0.80 -1.59 -0.12
CA LEU A 48 1.07 -2.45 1.04
C LEU A 48 0.97 -1.68 2.36
N VAL A 49 1.55 -0.47 2.43
CA VAL A 49 1.46 0.38 3.61
C VAL A 49 0.02 0.81 3.86
N ASP A 50 -0.73 1.17 2.81
CA ASP A 50 -2.16 1.47 2.92
C ASP A 50 -2.96 0.31 3.52
N GLN A 51 -2.65 -0.95 3.16
CA GLN A 51 -3.29 -2.12 3.74
C GLN A 51 -3.01 -2.29 5.24
N ILE A 52 -1.81 -1.92 5.70
CA ILE A 52 -1.45 -1.95 7.13
C ILE A 52 -2.20 -0.85 7.88
N VAL A 53 -2.19 0.38 7.35
CA VAL A 53 -2.87 1.53 7.98
C VAL A 53 -4.36 1.25 8.12
N ARG A 54 -5.04 0.77 7.07
CA ARG A 54 -6.49 0.45 7.15
C ARG A 54 -6.83 -0.58 8.22
N ARG A 55 -5.94 -1.53 8.49
CA ARG A 55 -6.17 -2.59 9.49
C ARG A 55 -5.92 -2.12 10.92
N LEU A 56 -4.97 -1.22 11.12
CA LEU A 56 -4.49 -0.81 12.45
C LEU A 56 -4.99 0.57 12.89
N ASP A 57 -5.36 1.45 11.96
CA ASP A 57 -5.95 2.74 12.28
C ASP A 57 -7.29 2.54 13.00
N ARG A 58 -7.49 3.27 14.10
CA ARG A 58 -8.71 3.21 14.93
C ARG A 58 -9.99 3.51 14.16
N TYR A 59 -9.90 4.24 13.05
CA TYR A 59 -11.02 4.61 12.19
C TYR A 59 -11.01 3.85 10.86
N HIS A 60 -10.09 2.88 10.70
CA HIS A 60 -9.92 2.08 9.49
C HIS A 60 -9.74 2.90 8.19
N ARG A 61 -9.11 4.08 8.31
CA ARG A 61 -8.90 5.00 7.19
C ARG A 61 -7.76 4.54 6.28
N GLY A 62 -7.70 5.11 5.07
CA GLY A 62 -6.58 4.91 4.15
C GLY A 62 -5.33 5.71 4.55
N LEU A 63 -4.21 5.39 3.91
CA LEU A 63 -2.91 6.04 4.14
C LEU A 63 -2.97 7.56 3.95
N THR A 64 -3.67 8.05 2.92
CA THR A 64 -3.77 9.49 2.63
C THR A 64 -4.48 10.26 3.74
N ASP A 65 -5.62 9.75 4.23
CA ASP A 65 -6.37 10.39 5.30
C ASP A 65 -5.60 10.39 6.62
N PHE A 66 -4.91 9.27 6.90
CA PHE A 66 -4.03 9.15 8.06
C PHE A 66 -2.85 10.12 7.98
N LEU A 67 -2.20 10.22 6.82
CA LEU A 67 -1.09 11.14 6.61
C LEU A 67 -1.53 12.60 6.76
N ASN A 68 -2.70 12.95 6.22
CA ASN A 68 -3.27 14.29 6.32
C ASN A 68 -3.52 14.73 7.78
N GLU A 69 -3.92 13.81 8.67
CA GLU A 69 -4.06 14.12 10.11
C GLU A 69 -2.72 14.55 10.71
N ILE A 70 -1.64 13.81 10.40
CA ILE A 70 -0.31 14.10 10.93
C ILE A 70 0.24 15.42 10.38
N THR A 71 0.03 15.68 9.10
CA THR A 71 0.72 16.77 8.40
C THR A 71 0.01 18.11 8.55
N ARG A 72 -1.30 18.10 8.82
CA ARG A 72 -2.13 19.29 8.96
C ARG A 72 -1.62 20.25 10.03
N ASP A 73 -1.28 19.73 11.21
CA ASP A 73 -0.83 20.56 12.35
C ASP A 73 0.56 21.18 12.12
N HIS A 74 1.30 20.68 11.14
CA HIS A 74 2.60 21.18 10.72
C HIS A 74 2.55 22.09 9.49
N GLY A 75 1.34 22.38 8.96
CA GLY A 75 1.19 23.21 7.76
C GLY A 75 1.75 22.55 6.49
N ILE A 76 1.95 21.23 6.48
CA ILE A 76 2.46 20.47 5.34
C ILE A 76 1.27 19.97 4.51
N GLN A 77 1.21 20.38 3.25
CA GLN A 77 0.18 19.95 2.30
C GLN A 77 0.80 19.11 1.18
N PHE A 78 0.16 17.98 0.90
CA PHE A 78 0.47 17.15 -0.25
C PHE A 78 -0.63 17.29 -1.30
N HIS A 79 -0.25 17.48 -2.55
CA HIS A 79 -1.15 17.48 -3.70
C HIS A 79 -0.87 16.19 -4.49
N PHE A 80 -1.87 15.31 -4.53
CA PHE A 80 -1.83 14.04 -5.26
C PHE A 80 -2.82 14.08 -6.43
#